data_AF-A0A6P0IEE8-F1
#
_entry.id   AF-A0A6P0IEE8-F1
#
_cell.length_a   1.000
_cell.length_b   1.000
_cell.length_c   1.000
_cell.angle_alpha   90.00
_cell.angle_beta   90.00
_cell.angle_gamma   90.00
#
_symmetry.space_group_name_H-M   'P 1'
#
loop_
_entity.id
_entity.type
_entity.pdbx_description
1 polymer ?
#
loop_
_entity_poly.entity_id
_entity_poly.type
_entity_poly.pdbx_seq_one_letter_code
_entity_poly.pdbx_strand_id
1 'polypeptide(L)'
;MSTKNNNPQKVKLSEEYRQLIALPILSELEANRMAEILELANLDESLNCLIEEIEMSDYLKLEKWNQGLRKLLKVVSTEEPSPTTPWQD
;
A
#
# COMPACT_ATOMS: atom_id res chain seq x y z
N MET A 1 -22.84 10.18 -17.51
CA MET A 1 -22.29 11.53 -17.29
C MET A 1 -21.54 11.50 -15.96
N SER A 2 -20.22 11.33 -15.97
CA SER A 2 -19.41 11.26 -14.75
C SER A 2 -19.08 12.67 -14.30
N THR A 3 -19.85 13.19 -13.35
CA THR A 3 -19.47 14.43 -12.67
C THR A 3 -18.27 14.11 -11.80
N LYS A 4 -17.06 14.45 -12.29
CA LYS A 4 -15.87 14.68 -11.46
C LYS A 4 -16.21 15.80 -10.49
N ASN A 5 -16.90 15.47 -9.40
CA ASN A 5 -17.24 16.41 -8.36
C ASN A 5 -15.99 16.54 -7.48
N ASN A 6 -15.00 17.27 -8.00
CA ASN A 6 -13.76 17.58 -7.30
C ASN A 6 -14.05 18.59 -6.19
N ASN A 7 -14.84 18.20 -5.18
CA ASN A 7 -14.98 19.00 -3.98
C ASN A 7 -13.58 19.03 -3.32
N PRO A 8 -12.92 20.20 -3.22
CA PRO A 8 -11.57 20.31 -2.68
C PRO A 8 -11.43 19.71 -1.27
N GLN A 9 -12.53 19.72 -0.50
CA GLN A 9 -12.57 19.12 0.81
C GLN A 9 -12.44 17.59 0.78
N LYS A 10 -13.08 16.90 -0.17
CA LYS A 10 -13.00 15.43 -0.29
C LYS A 10 -11.61 14.99 -0.69
N VAL A 11 -11.00 15.71 -1.64
CA VAL A 11 -9.61 15.47 -2.06
C VAL A 11 -8.68 15.63 -0.85
N LYS A 12 -8.83 16.71 -0.09
CA LYS A 12 -8.02 16.94 1.12
C LYS A 12 -8.19 15.82 2.15
N LEU A 13 -9.42 15.39 2.43
CA LEU A 13 -9.68 14.28 3.36
C LEU A 13 -9.05 12.96 2.88
N SER A 14 -9.13 12.66 1.58
CA SER A 14 -8.49 11.48 0.99
C SER A 14 -6.95 11.54 1.05
N GLU A 15 -6.36 12.72 0.90
CA GLU A 15 -4.92 12.92 1.05
C GLU A 15 -4.48 12.81 2.51
N GLU A 16 -5.24 13.37 3.45
CA GLU A 16 -5.03 13.19 4.90
C GLU A 16 -5.08 11.69 5.26
N TYR A 17 -6.08 10.97 4.78
CA TYR A 17 -6.18 9.53 4.97
C TYR A 17 -4.95 8.78 4.42
N ARG A 18 -4.53 9.10 3.19
CA ARG A 18 -3.32 8.53 2.57
C ARG A 18 -2.08 8.71 3.45
N GLN A 19 -1.93 9.90 4.05
CA GLN A 19 -0.79 10.17 4.94
C GLN A 19 -0.88 9.35 6.22
N LEU A 20 -2.07 9.23 6.80
CA LEU A 20 -2.29 8.47 8.04
C LEU A 20 -2.03 6.97 7.83
N ILE A 21 -2.53 6.34 6.75
CA ILE A 21 -2.29 4.90 6.51
C ILE A 21 -0.83 4.57 6.20
N ALA A 22 -0.04 5.55 5.77
CA ALA A 22 1.39 5.36 5.52
C ALA A 22 2.22 5.35 6.81
N LEU A 23 1.64 5.75 7.94
CA LEU A 23 2.30 5.74 9.23
C LEU A 23 2.39 4.30 9.77
N PRO A 24 3.57 3.84 10.23
CA PRO A 24 3.73 2.49 10.77
C PRO A 24 2.97 2.29 12.09
N ILE A 25 2.79 3.37 12.86
CA ILE A 25 2.06 3.40 14.13
C ILE A 25 1.32 4.73 14.19
N LEU A 26 0.05 4.71 14.57
CA LEU A 26 -0.77 5.90 14.80
C LEU A 26 -0.74 6.27 16.28
N SER A 27 -0.55 7.56 16.58
CA SER A 27 -0.93 8.13 17.87
C SER A 27 -2.45 8.14 18.04
N GLU A 28 -2.94 8.34 19.26
CA GLU A 28 -4.38 8.42 19.55
C GLU A 28 -5.07 9.52 18.71
N LEU A 29 -4.44 10.69 18.56
CA LEU A 29 -4.99 11.78 17.76
C LEU A 29 -5.08 11.41 16.28
N GLU A 30 -4.06 10.74 15.74
CA GLU A 30 -4.02 10.30 14.35
C GLU A 30 -5.04 9.18 14.09
N ALA A 31 -5.20 8.24 15.02
CA ALA A 31 -6.21 7.18 14.95
C ALA A 31 -7.63 7.75 15.00
N ASN A 32 -7.89 8.70 15.90
CA ASN A 32 -9.17 9.39 15.98
C ASN A 32 -9.46 10.16 14.68
N ARG A 33 -8.45 10.85 14.13
CA ARG A 33 -8.60 11.56 12.87
C ARG A 33 -8.89 10.61 11.70
N MET A 34 -8.22 9.45 11.65
CA MET A 34 -8.50 8.42 10.65
C MET A 34 -9.93 7.91 10.77
N ALA A 35 -10.40 7.64 12.00
CA ALA A 35 -11.76 7.19 12.25
C ALA A 35 -12.81 8.22 11.78
N GLU A 36 -12.62 9.51 12.09
CA GLU A 36 -13.50 10.58 11.60
C GLU A 36 -13.59 10.60 10.06
N ILE A 37 -12.45 10.45 9.37
CA ILE A 37 -12.43 10.46 7.90
C ILE A 37 -13.21 9.25 7.35
N LEU A 38 -13.07 8.08 7.96
CA LEU A 38 -13.78 6.86 7.56
C LEU A 38 -15.29 6.96 7.83
N GLU A 39 -15.69 7.56 8.95
CA GLU A 39 -17.11 7.82 9.24
C GLU A 39 -17.73 8.78 8.22
N LEU A 40 -17.00 9.83 7.83
CA LEU A 40 -17.43 10.74 6.77
C LEU A 40 -17.53 10.03 5.41
N ALA A 41 -16.58 9.16 5.09
CA ALA A 41 -16.58 8.39 3.85
C ALA A 41 -17.77 7.43 3.77
N ASN A 42 -18.15 6.80 4.88
CA ASN A 42 -19.32 5.93 4.96
C ASN A 42 -20.65 6.67 4.63
N LEU A 43 -20.67 8.00 4.77
CA LEU A 43 -21.82 8.84 4.42
C LEU A 43 -21.69 9.50 3.03
N ASP A 44 -20.50 9.49 2.43
CA ASP A 44 -20.20 10.14 1.16
C ASP A 44 -19.50 9.18 0.20
N GLU A 45 -20.28 8.63 -0.72
CA GLU A 45 -19.82 7.67 -1.75
C GLU A 45 -18.59 8.17 -2.53
N SER A 46 -18.52 9.48 -2.83
CA SER A 46 -17.37 10.00 -3.61
C SER A 46 -16.09 9.97 -2.79
N LEU A 47 -16.16 10.23 -1.47
CA LEU A 47 -15.02 10.11 -0.59
C LEU A 47 -14.66 8.64 -0.38
N ASN A 48 -15.66 7.76 -0.24
CA ASN A 48 -15.45 6.32 -0.13
C ASN A 48 -14.67 5.76 -1.33
N CYS A 49 -15.09 6.08 -2.57
CA CYS A 49 -14.36 5.65 -3.77
C CYS A 49 -12.90 6.13 -3.78
N LEU A 50 -12.63 7.36 -3.33
CA LEU A 50 -11.25 7.88 -3.27
C LEU A 50 -10.39 7.12 -2.26
N ILE A 51 -10.96 6.70 -1.13
CA ILE A 51 -10.28 5.88 -0.13
C ILE A 51 -9.99 4.49 -0.69
N GLU A 52 -10.97 3.84 -1.32
CA GLU A 52 -10.80 2.52 -1.94
C GLU A 52 -9.70 2.54 -3.02
N GLU A 53 -9.64 3.61 -3.84
CA GLU A 53 -8.59 3.79 -4.84
C GLU A 53 -7.17 3.89 -4.21
N ILE A 54 -7.06 4.53 -3.04
CA ILE A 54 -5.81 4.63 -2.28
C ILE A 54 -5.38 3.24 -1.79
N GLU A 55 -6.27 2.52 -1.12
CA GLU A 55 -5.99 1.19 -0.57
C GLU A 55 -5.61 0.18 -1.67
N MET A 56 -6.33 0.20 -2.79
CA MET A 56 -6.05 -0.66 -3.94
C MET A 56 -4.68 -0.38 -4.55
N SER A 57 -4.31 0.90 -4.64
CA SER A 57 -3.00 1.32 -5.16
C SER A 57 -1.85 0.82 -4.28
N ASP A 58 -2.03 0.84 -2.97
CA ASP A 58 -1.01 0.37 -2.03
C ASP A 58 -0.94 -1.15 -1.97
N TYR A 59 -2.08 -1.85 -2.07
CA TYR A 59 -2.11 -3.30 -2.25
C TYR A 59 -1.33 -3.73 -3.51
N LEU A 60 -1.56 -3.06 -4.65
CA LEU A 60 -0.88 -3.38 -5.89
C LEU A 60 0.65 -3.20 -5.81
N LYS A 61 1.13 -2.22 -5.04
CA LYS A 61 2.57 -2.05 -4.78
C LYS A 61 3.13 -3.22 -3.96
N LEU A 62 2.42 -3.64 -2.91
CA LEU A 62 2.80 -4.78 -2.08
C LEU A 62 2.84 -6.08 -2.90
N GLU A 63 1.86 -6.29 -3.78
CA GLU A 63 1.82 -7.46 -4.66
C GLU A 63 3.04 -7.50 -5.59
N LYS A 64 3.36 -6.38 -6.25
CA LYS A 64 4.54 -6.27 -7.12
C LYS A 64 5.84 -6.55 -6.36
N TRP A 65 5.96 -6.03 -5.14
CA TRP A 65 7.11 -6.29 -4.29
C TRP A 65 7.24 -7.78 -3.93
N ASN A 66 6.13 -8.42 -3.52
CA ASN A 66 6.07 -9.85 -3.23
C ASN A 66 6.45 -10.71 -4.44
N GLN A 67 6.01 -10.34 -5.65
CA GLN A 67 6.43 -11.02 -6.88
C GLN A 67 7.94 -10.88 -7.12
N GLY A 68 8.53 -9.71 -6.85
CA GLY A 68 9.97 -9.48 -6.92
C GLY A 68 10.75 -10.39 -5.97
N LEU A 69 10.31 -10.51 -4.72
CA LEU A 69 10.93 -11.41 -3.73
C LEU A 69 10.87 -12.88 -4.16
N ARG A 70 9.73 -13.34 -4.69
CA ARG A 70 9.59 -14.71 -5.18
C ARG A 70 10.56 -15.02 -6.33
N LYS A 71 10.78 -14.05 -7.24
CA LYS A 71 11.77 -14.19 -8.31
C LYS A 71 13.19 -14.29 -7.75
N LEU A 72 13.54 -13.45 -6.77
CA LEU A 72 14.86 -13.47 -6.13
C LEU A 72 15.12 -14.81 -5.42
N LEU A 73 14.17 -15.28 -4.61
CA LEU A 73 14.26 -16.58 -3.92
C LEU A 73 14.48 -17.73 -4.92
N LYS A 74 13.78 -17.71 -6.06
CA LYS A 74 13.96 -18.72 -7.10
C LYS A 74 15.39 -18.74 -7.65
N VAL A 75 16.01 -17.58 -7.86
CA VAL A 75 17.40 -17.48 -8.35
C VAL A 75 18.38 -18.03 -7.30
N VAL A 76 18.23 -17.62 -6.05
CA VAL A 76 19.12 -18.05 -4.94
C VAL A 76 18.99 -19.55 -4.67
N SER A 77 17.78 -20.13 -4.78
CA SER A 77 17.57 -21.57 -4.62
C SER A 77 18.09 -22.42 -5.79
N THR A 78 18.41 -21.83 -6.94
CA THR A 78 18.99 -22.55 -8.08
C THR A 78 20.52 -22.52 -8.12
N GLU A 79 21.16 -21.79 -7.21
CA GLU A 79 22.61 -21.77 -7.04
C GLU A 79 23.00 -22.63 -5.82
N GLU A 80 22.89 -23.97 -5.95
CA GLU A 80 23.77 -24.83 -5.18
C GLU A 80 25.20 -24.63 -5.72
N PRO A 81 26.20 -24.27 -4.91
CA PRO A 81 27.58 -24.30 -5.37
C PRO A 81 27.93 -25.75 -5.69
N SER A 82 28.14 -26.04 -6.98
CA SER A 82 28.62 -27.34 -7.45
C SER A 82 29.86 -27.74 -6.64
N PRO A 83 29.90 -28.90 -5.97
CA PRO A 83 31.05 -29.32 -5.18
C PRO A 83 32.06 -29.91 -6.15
N THR A 84 32.85 -29.09 -6.84
CA THR A 84 33.98 -29.61 -7.61
C THR A 84 35.00 -28.53 -7.91
N THR A 85 35.88 -28.27 -6.96
CA THR A 85 37.30 -28.14 -7.31
C THR A 85 38.10 -28.80 -6.20
N PRO A 86 38.71 -29.98 -6.45
CA PRO A 86 39.69 -30.52 -5.52
C PRO A 86 40.86 -29.55 -5.51
N TRP A 87 41.18 -29.01 -4.34
CA TRP A 87 42.46 -28.35 -4.12
C TRP A 87 43.53 -29.40 -4.40
N GLN A 88 44.21 -29.30 -5.53
CA GLN A 88 45.37 -30.13 -5.83
C GLN A 88 46.57 -29.59 -5.04
N ASP A 89 47.36 -30.53 -4.52
CA ASP A 89 48.40 -30.41 -3.49
C ASP A 89 49.41 -29.26 -3.63
#